data_AF-A0A2S9I772-F1
#
_entry.id   AF-A0A2S9I772-F1
#
_cell.length_a   1.000
_cell.length_b   1.000
_cell.length_c   1.000
_cell.angle_alpha   90.00
_cell.angle_beta   90.00
_cell.angle_gamma   90.00
#
_symmetry.space_group_name_H-M   'P 1'
#
loop_
_entity.id
_entity.type
_entity.pdbx_description
1 polymer ?
#
loop_
_entity_poly.entity_id
_entity_poly.type
_entity_poly.pdbx_seq_one_letter_code
_entity_poly.pdbx_strand_id
1 'polypeptide(L)'
;MNITDEDKQARLLGEAAMNLILKRQKVSVDSLIQELNLQATDVKDPDRELLINDTCRWLRDYKRPGASSSTRFRTSQELEQSNVSDAQLIVISSNTSKSETEF
;
A
#
# COMPACT_ATOMS: atom_id res chain seq x y z
N MET A 1 -2.42 -13.99 19.41
CA MET A 1 -2.92 -12.70 18.91
C MET A 1 -2.04 -12.34 17.73
N ASN A 2 -2.54 -12.44 16.50
CA ASN A 2 -1.75 -12.10 15.31
C ASN A 2 -1.85 -10.59 15.11
N ILE A 3 -0.73 -9.89 15.26
CA ILE A 3 -0.65 -8.45 14.97
C ILE A 3 -0.73 -8.32 13.45
N THR A 4 -1.72 -7.58 12.95
CA THR A 4 -1.87 -7.34 11.51
C THR A 4 -0.80 -6.36 11.02
N ASP A 5 -0.50 -6.36 9.72
CA ASP A 5 0.47 -5.39 9.19
C ASP A 5 -0.04 -3.94 9.29
N GLU A 6 -1.37 -3.74 9.31
CA GLU A 6 -2.01 -2.46 9.62
C GLU A 6 -1.69 -1.99 11.05
N ASP A 7 -1.76 -2.90 12.03
CA ASP A 7 -1.39 -2.61 13.41
C ASP A 7 0.10 -2.23 13.52
N LYS A 8 0.96 -2.85 12.71
CA LYS A 8 2.40 -2.52 12.67
C LYS A 8 2.63 -1.14 12.08
N GLN A 9 1.97 -0.78 10.98
CA GLN A 9 2.06 0.55 10.39
C GLN A 9 1.54 1.65 11.33
N ALA A 10 0.38 1.41 11.97
CA ALA A 10 -0.19 2.37 12.92
C ALA A 10 0.73 2.60 14.12
N ARG A 11 1.36 1.52 14.64
CA ARG A 11 2.37 1.61 15.69
C ARG A 11 3.60 2.40 15.25
N LEU A 12 4.13 2.10 14.06
CA LEU A 12 5.28 2.79 13.50
C LEU A 12 5.02 4.30 13.33
N LEU A 13 3.84 4.65 12.82
CA LEU A 13 3.43 6.04 12.67
C LEU A 13 3.28 6.75 14.02
N GLY A 14 2.72 6.05 15.01
CA GLY A 14 2.61 6.54 16.39
C GLY A 14 3.98 6.78 17.04
N GLU A 15 4.93 5.87 16.84
CA GLU A 15 6.32 6.00 17.31
C GLU A 15 6.99 7.24 16.70
N ALA A 16 6.91 7.41 15.38
CA ALA A 16 7.46 8.57 14.69
C ALA A 16 6.80 9.88 15.17
N ALA A 17 5.48 9.91 15.33
CA ALA A 17 4.76 11.07 15.85
C ALA A 17 5.19 11.42 17.28
N MET A 18 5.33 10.42 18.15
CA MET A 18 5.81 10.60 19.52
C MET A 18 7.23 11.16 19.54
N ASN A 19 8.13 10.66 18.70
CA ASN A 19 9.49 11.20 18.61
C ASN A 19 9.49 12.69 18.20
N LEU A 20 8.66 13.08 17.24
CA LEU A 20 8.52 14.49 16.84
C LEU A 20 7.99 15.35 17.99
N ILE A 21 6.99 14.86 18.73
CA ILE A 21 6.42 15.56 19.90
C ILE A 21 7.49 15.74 20.99
N LEU A 22 8.25 14.69 21.29
CA LEU A 22 9.34 14.73 22.28
C LEU A 22 10.45 15.71 21.86
N LYS A 23 10.76 15.79 20.56
CA LYS A 23 11.69 16.76 19.98
C LYS A 23 11.10 18.18 19.85
N ARG A 24 9.85 18.40 20.29
CA ARG A 24 9.10 19.66 20.14
C ARG A 24 9.02 20.14 18.68
N GLN A 25 9.05 19.21 17.74
CA GLN A 25 8.91 19.49 16.31
C GLN A 25 7.44 19.44 15.91
N LYS A 26 7.08 20.22 14.88
CA LYS A 26 5.74 20.18 14.31
C LYS A 26 5.46 18.79 13.72
N VAL A 27 4.33 18.20 14.08
CA VAL A 27 3.84 16.99 13.42
C VAL A 27 3.16 17.39 12.12
N SER A 28 3.76 17.02 11.00
CA SER A 28 3.25 17.17 9.65
C SER A 28 3.60 15.93 8.83
N VAL A 29 2.96 15.74 7.67
CA VAL A 29 3.30 14.62 6.77
C VAL A 29 4.78 14.63 6.40
N ASP A 30 5.35 15.81 6.16
CA ASP A 30 6.76 15.96 5.78
C ASP A 30 7.70 15.61 6.93
N SER A 31 7.40 16.05 8.17
CA SER A 31 8.24 15.72 9.32
C SER A 31 8.11 14.25 9.74
N LEU A 32 6.94 13.63 9.53
CA LEU A 32 6.75 12.19 9.73
C LEU A 32 7.58 11.37 8.74
N ILE A 33 7.54 11.71 7.45
CA ILE A 33 8.38 11.05 6.43
C ILE A 33 9.86 11.21 6.78
N GLN A 34 10.28 12.40 7.23
CA GLN A 34 11.66 12.63 7.64
C GLN A 34 12.07 11.76 8.84
N GLU A 35 11.25 11.73 9.89
CA GLU A 35 11.54 10.91 11.08
C GLU A 35 11.57 9.41 10.74
N LEU A 36 10.64 8.94 9.91
CA LEU A 36 10.60 7.54 9.45
C LEU A 36 11.84 7.17 8.64
N ASN A 37 12.29 8.03 7.72
CA ASN A 37 13.51 7.78 6.96
C ASN A 37 14.75 7.76 7.88
N LEU A 38 14.79 8.60 8.92
CA LEU A 38 15.86 8.53 9.93
C LEU A 38 15.84 7.20 10.67
N GLN A 39 14.66 6.69 11.04
CA GLN A 39 14.56 5.37 11.66
C GLN A 39 15.04 4.27 10.70
N ALA A 40 14.75 4.36 9.39
CA ALA A 40 15.22 3.38 8.41
C ALA A 40 16.76 3.30 8.32
N THR A 41 17.48 4.41 8.54
CA THR A 41 18.96 4.40 8.46
C THR A 41 19.64 3.56 9.55
N ASP A 42 18.97 3.30 10.66
CA ASP A 42 19.50 2.53 11.80
C ASP A 42 18.85 1.13 11.93
N VAL A 43 17.92 0.80 11.03
CA VAL A 43 17.20 -0.48 11.04
C VAL A 43 18.06 -1.56 10.39
N LYS A 44 18.28 -2.64 11.14
CA LYS A 44 18.96 -3.87 10.67
C LYS A 44 17.98 -4.95 10.20
N ASP A 45 16.69 -4.75 10.47
CA ASP A 45 15.62 -5.68 10.14
C ASP A 45 14.99 -5.30 8.80
N PRO A 46 15.20 -6.09 7.74
CA PRO A 46 14.69 -5.77 6.40
C PRO A 46 13.16 -5.68 6.35
N ASP A 47 12.44 -6.44 7.19
CA ASP A 47 10.97 -6.38 7.23
C ASP A 47 10.49 -5.04 7.78
N ARG A 48 11.19 -4.51 8.79
CA ARG A 48 10.91 -3.17 9.33
C ARG A 48 11.28 -2.07 8.34
N GLU A 49 12.35 -2.25 7.57
CA GLU A 49 12.72 -1.30 6.51
C GLU A 49 11.64 -1.22 5.41
N LEU A 50 11.12 -2.38 4.97
CA LEU A 50 10.01 -2.46 4.02
C LEU A 50 8.76 -1.77 4.55
N LEU A 51 8.41 -2.03 5.83
CA LEU A 51 7.28 -1.40 6.49
C LEU A 51 7.40 0.13 6.55
N ILE A 52 8.60 0.64 6.83
CA ILE A 52 8.89 2.08 6.82
C ILE A 52 8.70 2.66 5.41
N ASN A 53 9.25 1.99 4.39
CA ASN A 53 9.13 2.44 3.00
C ASN A 53 7.66 2.48 2.53
N ASP A 54 6.88 1.46 2.86
CA ASP A 54 5.44 1.39 2.56
C ASP A 54 4.66 2.50 3.27
N THR A 55 4.97 2.75 4.55
CA THR A 55 4.34 3.83 5.34
C THR A 55 4.68 5.20 4.75
N CYS A 56 5.93 5.43 4.35
CA CYS A 56 6.37 6.65 3.68
C CYS A 56 5.65 6.85 2.34
N ARG A 57 5.43 5.78 1.57
CA ARG A 57 4.65 5.84 0.32
C ARG A 57 3.20 6.23 0.59
N TRP A 58 2.55 5.58 1.54
CA TRP A 58 1.18 5.88 1.94
C TRP A 58 1.00 7.35 2.35
N LEU A 59 1.93 7.89 3.16
CA LEU A 59 1.91 9.29 3.57
C LEU A 59 2.02 10.28 2.39
N ARG A 60 2.83 9.95 1.37
CA ARG A 60 2.95 10.78 0.16
C ARG A 60 1.68 10.76 -0.68
N ASP A 61 1.05 9.60 -0.79
CA ASP A 61 -0.21 9.44 -1.52
C ASP A 61 -1.34 10.19 -0.80
N TYR A 62 -1.37 10.16 0.54
CA TYR A 62 -2.31 10.96 1.34
C TYR A 62 -2.16 12.47 1.12
N LYS A 63 -0.94 12.97 0.90
CA LYS A 63 -0.67 14.40 0.66
C LYS A 63 -1.18 14.90 -0.70
N ARG A 64 -1.43 14.02 -1.67
CA ARG A 64 -1.84 14.41 -3.03
C ARG A 64 -3.35 14.65 -3.11
N PRO A 65 -3.81 15.89 -3.38
CA PRO A 65 -5.23 16.16 -3.60
C PRO A 65 -5.71 15.40 -4.84
N GLY A 66 -6.77 14.60 -4.72
CA GLY A 66 -7.31 13.81 -5.82
C GLY A 66 -6.58 12.50 -6.11
N ALA A 67 -5.57 12.12 -5.31
CA ALA A 67 -5.14 10.73 -5.24
C ALA A 67 -6.28 9.93 -4.60
N SER A 68 -7.22 9.50 -5.44
CA SER A 68 -8.13 8.42 -5.11
C SER A 68 -7.34 7.36 -4.39
N SER A 69 -7.77 6.99 -3.18
CA SER A 69 -7.31 5.85 -2.40
C SER A 69 -7.58 4.50 -3.10
N SER A 70 -7.60 4.51 -4.44
CA SER A 70 -7.70 3.38 -5.36
C SER A 70 -6.36 2.64 -5.46
N THR A 71 -5.74 2.41 -4.32
CA THR A 71 -5.08 1.14 -4.06
C THR A 71 -5.65 0.70 -2.73
N ARG A 72 -6.88 0.17 -2.79
CA ARG A 72 -7.29 -0.82 -1.81
C ARG A 72 -6.18 -1.87 -1.83
N PHE A 73 -5.54 -2.05 -0.69
CA PHE A 73 -5.24 -3.36 -0.15
C PHE A 73 -5.06 -4.42 -1.21
N ARG A 74 -3.82 -4.59 -1.66
CA ARG A 74 -3.45 -5.81 -2.35
C ARG A 74 -3.45 -6.91 -1.28
N THR A 75 -4.63 -7.46 -0.99
CA THR A 75 -4.78 -8.69 -0.21
C THR A 75 -3.94 -9.74 -0.94
N SER A 76 -2.79 -10.09 -0.37
CA SER A 76 -2.01 -11.27 -0.76
C SER A 76 -2.73 -12.55 -0.30
N GLN A 77 -4.01 -12.66 -0.62
CA GLN A 77 -4.82 -13.87 -0.43
C GLN A 77 -5.47 -14.21 -1.78
N GLU A 78 -4.66 -14.40 -2.80
CA GLU A 78 -5.11 -15.11 -4.01
C GLU A 78 -3.94 -15.85 -4.69
N LEU A 79 -3.24 -16.64 -3.89
CA LEU A 79 -2.59 -17.87 -4.30
C LEU A 79 -2.84 -18.84 -3.14
N GLU A 80 -3.22 -20.09 -3.44
CA GLU A 80 -3.61 -21.15 -2.48
C GLU A 80 -5.12 -21.26 -2.16
N GLN A 81 -5.96 -21.45 -3.19
CA GLN A 81 -7.00 -22.50 -3.22
C GLN A 81 -7.81 -22.46 -4.54
N SER A 82 -7.18 -22.80 -5.66
CA SER A 82 -7.89 -23.23 -6.87
C SER A 82 -7.77 -24.75 -7.01
N ASN A 83 -8.30 -25.47 -6.01
CA ASN A 83 -8.64 -26.88 -6.14
C ASN A 83 -10.15 -26.98 -6.34
N VAL A 84 -10.66 -26.49 -7.47
CA VAL A 84 -11.99 -26.88 -7.94
C VAL A 84 -11.86 -27.39 -9.36
N SER A 85 -12.00 -28.70 -9.44
CA SER A 85 -12.17 -29.49 -10.64
C SER A 85 -13.42 -29.03 -11.40
N ASP A 86 -13.22 -28.85 -12.71
CA ASP A 86 -14.16 -29.08 -13.79
C ASP A 86 -15.39 -28.17 -14.01
N ALA A 87 -15.61 -27.95 -15.30
CA ALA A 87 -16.81 -27.53 -16.00
C ALA A 87 -17.20 -26.02 -16.00
N GLN A 88 -17.31 -25.52 -17.25
CA GLN A 88 -18.12 -24.40 -17.76
C GLN A 88 -17.40 -23.03 -17.79
N LEU A 89 -16.73 -22.63 -18.88
CA LEU A 89 -17.26 -22.22 -20.19
C LEU A 89 -18.20 -21.01 -20.10
N ILE A 90 -17.64 -19.79 -20.26
CA ILE A 90 -18.24 -18.72 -21.08
C ILE A 90 -17.11 -17.95 -21.79
N VAL A 91 -16.93 -18.28 -23.06
CA VAL A 91 -16.31 -17.44 -24.09
C VAL A 91 -17.40 -16.53 -24.62
N ILE A 92 -17.32 -15.20 -24.43
CA ILE A 92 -17.94 -14.13 -25.27
C ILE A 92 -17.26 -12.81 -24.87
N SER A 93 -16.70 -11.93 -25.70
CA SER A 93 -16.35 -11.91 -27.11
C SER A 93 -15.31 -10.81 -27.33
N SER A 94 -14.44 -11.07 -28.30
CA SER A 94 -13.44 -10.18 -28.87
C SER A 94 -14.01 -8.84 -29.32
N ASN A 95 -13.31 -7.76 -29.00
CA ASN A 95 -13.58 -6.43 -29.55
C ASN A 95 -12.47 -6.08 -30.53
N THR A 96 -12.67 -6.30 -31.84
CA THR A 96 -11.87 -5.65 -32.89
C THR A 96 -12.68 -5.41 -34.16
N SER A 97 -12.80 -4.13 -34.46
CA SER A 97 -12.85 -3.51 -35.79
C SER A 97 -14.13 -3.58 -36.61
N LYS A 98 -14.82 -2.43 -36.59
CA LYS A 98 -15.55 -1.85 -37.72
C LYS A 98 -14.71 -1.90 -39.00
N SER A 99 -15.33 -2.32 -40.10
CA SER A 99 -15.21 -1.65 -41.39
C SER A 99 -16.47 -1.93 -42.21
N GLU A 100 -17.30 -0.90 -42.30
CA GLU A 100 -18.34 -0.69 -43.32
C GLU A 100 -17.75 -0.76 -44.74
N THR A 101 -18.56 -1.29 -45.68
CA THR A 101 -18.90 -0.78 -47.04
C THR A 101 -19.41 -1.98 -47.84
N GLU A 102 -20.73 -2.21 -47.89
CA GLU A 102 -21.64 -1.73 -48.96
C GLU A 102 -21.17 -2.08 -50.38
N PHE A 103 -21.83 -3.06 -51.00
CA PHE A 103 -22.50 -2.95 -52.30
C PHE A 103 -23.49 -4.12 -52.48
#